data_AF-A0A1D2N339-F1
#
_entry.id   AF-A0A1D2N339-F1
#
_cell.length_a   1.000
_cell.length_b   1.000
_cell.length_c   1.000
_cell.angle_alpha   90.00
_cell.angle_beta   90.00
_cell.angle_gamma   90.00
#
_symmetry.space_group_name_H-M   'P 1'
#
loop_
_entity.id
_entity.type
_entity.pdbx_description
1 polymer ?
#
loop_
_entity_poly.entity_id
_entity_poly.type
_entity_poly.pdbx_seq_one_letter_code
_entity_poly.pdbx_strand_id
1 'polypeptide(L)'
;MFLRPTFTVITLLVTVLHCNSKATSFCNWSSCWSVYLLILLITFQILVTNAQKPSNTHVTKHQSTCNSDKDCDSTITFLRCAESKCQCPIINLFDEELNRCSVRVGGVCEVGSKTQFCVAHADCQQKGKGAHGVCKCKTRYEDNINGVCVSSGKKLQTSVGAVIAAAATLLISFRLF
;
A
#
# COMPACT_ATOMS: atom_id res chain seq x y z
N MET A 1 -17.19 -8.72 3.66
CA MET A 1 -17.95 -7.82 4.57
C MET A 1 -16.95 -7.27 5.58
N PHE A 2 -16.27 -6.16 5.25
CA PHE A 2 -15.22 -5.57 6.08
C PHE A 2 -15.86 -4.54 7.02
N LEU A 3 -15.93 -4.85 8.31
CA LEU A 3 -16.33 -3.89 9.34
C LEU A 3 -15.27 -2.78 9.43
N ARG A 4 -15.68 -1.54 9.18
CA ARG A 4 -14.82 -0.36 9.22
C ARG A 4 -14.33 -0.11 10.67
N PRO A 5 -13.01 0.08 10.89
CA PRO A 5 -12.44 0.34 12.22
C PRO A 5 -12.76 1.74 12.79
N THR A 6 -13.51 2.57 12.06
CA THR A 6 -13.90 3.91 12.50
C THR A 6 -14.98 3.89 13.58
N PHE A 7 -15.78 2.83 13.68
CA PHE A 7 -16.89 2.78 14.64
C PHE A 7 -16.43 2.54 16.09
N THR A 8 -15.37 1.77 16.31
CA THR A 8 -14.87 1.45 17.67
C THR A 8 -14.21 2.63 18.37
N VAL A 9 -13.60 3.56 17.62
CA VAL A 9 -12.94 4.74 18.19
C VAL A 9 -13.94 5.76 18.73
N ILE A 10 -15.11 5.89 18.07
CA ILE A 10 -16.14 6.86 18.46
C ILE A 10 -16.82 6.43 19.76
N THR A 11 -17.08 5.13 19.95
CA THR A 11 -17.71 4.62 21.18
C THR A 11 -16.84 4.82 22.42
N LEU A 12 -15.50 4.75 22.27
CA LEU A 12 -14.53 4.97 23.34
C LEU A 12 -14.40 6.44 23.76
N LEU A 13 -14.57 7.37 22.83
CA LEU A 13 -14.62 8.81 23.13
C LEU A 13 -15.88 9.19 23.92
N VAL A 14 -17.02 8.55 23.63
CA VAL A 14 -18.30 8.83 24.31
C VAL A 14 -18.29 8.35 25.77
N THR A 15 -17.63 7.24 26.08
CA THR A 15 -17.51 6.76 27.47
C THR A 15 -16.60 7.64 28.33
N VAL A 16 -15.54 8.22 27.76
CA VAL A 16 -14.68 9.19 28.48
C VAL A 16 -15.43 10.50 28.73
N LEU A 17 -16.26 10.96 27.79
CA LEU A 17 -17.07 12.18 27.95
C LEU A 17 -18.21 12.03 28.97
N HIS A 18 -18.76 10.83 29.17
CA HIS A 18 -19.81 10.59 30.18
C HIS A 18 -19.31 10.63 31.63
N CYS A 19 -18.00 10.61 31.88
CA CYS A 19 -17.45 10.72 33.23
C CYS A 19 -17.46 12.15 33.80
N ASN A 20 -17.71 13.18 32.99
CA ASN A 20 -17.61 14.58 33.44
C ASN A 20 -18.92 15.21 33.91
N SER A 21 -20.07 14.57 33.73
CA SER A 21 -21.36 15.24 33.94
C SER A 21 -21.97 15.10 35.34
N LYS A 22 -21.44 14.25 36.24
CA LYS A 22 -22.01 14.15 37.60
C LYS A 22 -20.93 14.11 38.67
N ALA A 23 -20.89 15.24 39.36
CA ALA A 23 -20.25 15.54 40.62
C ALA A 23 -19.98 14.36 41.57
N THR A 24 -18.77 14.45 42.15
CA THR A 24 -18.36 14.10 43.52
C THR A 24 -17.87 12.68 43.85
N SER A 25 -16.57 12.68 44.15
CA SER A 25 -15.87 11.87 45.16
C SER A 25 -15.49 10.44 44.76
N PHE A 26 -14.17 10.18 44.80
CA PHE A 26 -13.50 8.91 44.51
C PHE A 26 -13.19 8.57 43.05
N CYS A 27 -12.55 9.49 42.33
CA CYS A 27 -11.60 9.08 41.29
C CYS A 27 -10.20 9.07 41.91
N ASN A 28 -9.79 7.91 42.44
CA ASN A 28 -8.42 7.70 42.89
C ASN A 28 -7.48 7.94 41.70
N TRP A 29 -6.50 8.82 41.87
CA TRP A 29 -5.49 9.19 40.86
C TRP A 29 -4.81 7.96 40.23
N SER A 30 -4.68 6.88 41.01
CA SER A 30 -4.15 5.59 40.57
C SER A 30 -4.98 4.93 39.46
N SER A 31 -6.31 5.09 39.50
CA SER A 31 -7.22 4.49 38.51
C SER A 31 -7.15 5.19 37.15
N CYS A 32 -6.89 6.51 37.12
CA CYS A 32 -6.70 7.25 35.86
C CYS A 32 -5.42 6.84 35.13
N TRP A 33 -4.35 6.51 35.86
CA TRP A 33 -3.09 6.08 35.25
C TRP A 33 -3.24 4.75 34.51
N SER A 34 -3.99 3.82 35.10
CA SER A 34 -4.26 2.50 34.49
C SER A 34 -4.98 2.63 33.15
N VAL A 35 -6.01 3.48 33.08
CA VAL A 35 -6.78 3.73 31.84
C VAL A 35 -5.89 4.38 30.77
N TYR A 36 -5.06 5.35 31.15
CA TYR A 36 -4.13 6.01 30.23
C TYR A 36 -3.09 5.04 29.63
N LEU A 37 -2.54 4.16 30.46
CA LEU A 37 -1.55 3.16 30.03
C LEU A 37 -2.17 2.12 29.09
N LEU A 38 -3.43 1.72 29.34
CA LEU A 38 -4.20 0.84 28.46
C LEU A 38 -4.46 1.49 27.09
N ILE A 39 -4.81 2.77 27.05
CA ILE A 39 -5.01 3.51 25.79
C ILE A 39 -3.70 3.59 25.00
N LEU A 40 -2.58 3.90 25.66
CA LEU A 40 -1.26 3.93 25.01
C LEU A 40 -0.90 2.57 24.41
N LEU A 41 -1.11 1.47 25.13
CA LEU A 41 -0.85 0.12 24.61
C LEU A 41 -1.73 -0.21 23.39
N ILE A 42 -3.01 0.14 23.41
CA ILE A 42 -3.92 -0.10 22.27
C ILE A 42 -3.47 0.70 21.05
N THR A 43 -3.14 1.99 21.21
CA THR A 43 -2.68 2.83 20.10
C THR A 43 -1.37 2.33 19.50
N PHE A 44 -0.44 1.84 20.33
CA PHE A 44 0.82 1.25 19.87
C PHE A 44 0.60 -0.02 19.03
N GLN A 45 -0.27 -0.92 19.47
CA GLN A 45 -0.59 -2.15 18.72
C GLN A 45 -1.22 -1.86 17.36
N ILE A 46 -2.10 -0.85 17.28
CA ILE A 46 -2.69 -0.39 16.01
C ILE A 46 -1.60 0.19 15.09
N LEU A 47 -0.62 0.93 15.63
CA LEU A 47 0.47 1.47 14.84
C LEU A 47 1.34 0.36 14.22
N VAL A 48 1.66 -0.68 15.01
CA VAL A 48 2.47 -1.82 14.56
C VAL A 48 1.73 -2.67 13.52
N THR A 49 0.43 -2.92 13.70
CA THR A 49 -0.37 -3.67 12.71
C THR A 49 -0.56 -2.92 11.40
N ASN A 50 -0.60 -1.59 11.40
CA ASN A 50 -0.63 -0.79 10.16
C ASN A 50 0.75 -0.68 9.47
N ALA A 51 1.85 -0.93 10.19
CA ALA A 51 3.20 -0.93 9.62
C ALA A 51 3.51 -2.23 8.84
N GLN A 52 2.82 -3.33 9.16
CA GLN A 52 2.91 -4.57 8.38
C GLN A 52 1.94 -4.52 7.20
N LYS A 53 2.29 -3.72 6.20
CA LYS A 53 1.69 -3.88 4.87
C LYS A 53 2.12 -5.26 4.34
N PRO A 54 1.19 -6.19 4.05
CA PRO A 54 1.56 -7.51 3.56
C PRO A 54 2.38 -7.36 2.29
N SER A 55 3.64 -7.83 2.37
CA SER A 55 4.55 -7.93 1.24
C SER A 55 3.94 -8.90 0.23
N ASN A 56 3.58 -8.35 -0.92
CA ASN A 56 2.69 -8.92 -1.92
C ASN A 56 3.04 -10.34 -2.33
N THR A 57 1.99 -11.15 -2.34
CA THR A 57 1.85 -12.36 -3.14
C THR A 57 2.29 -12.07 -4.58
N HIS A 58 3.28 -12.82 -5.04
CA HIS A 58 3.79 -12.80 -6.39
C HIS A 58 2.70 -13.32 -7.34
N VAL A 59 1.80 -12.44 -7.81
CA VAL A 59 0.79 -12.84 -8.81
C VAL A 59 1.45 -12.80 -10.19
N THR A 60 2.06 -13.92 -10.55
CA THR A 60 2.68 -14.22 -11.86
C THR A 60 1.84 -15.26 -12.59
N LYS A 61 0.56 -15.00 -12.88
CA LYS A 61 -0.28 -16.06 -13.46
C LYS A 61 -1.17 -15.60 -14.60
N HIS A 62 -0.72 -15.95 -15.81
CA HIS A 62 -1.62 -16.42 -16.86
C HIS A 62 -1.81 -17.93 -16.63
N GLN A 63 -3.01 -18.42 -16.35
CA GLN A 63 -3.20 -19.81 -15.89
C GLN A 63 -3.49 -20.82 -17.01
N SER A 64 -3.08 -20.53 -18.24
CA SER A 64 -3.19 -21.52 -19.31
C SER A 64 -2.26 -22.69 -19.04
N THR A 65 -2.77 -23.90 -19.21
CA THR A 65 -1.97 -25.13 -19.16
C THR A 65 -1.07 -25.22 -20.39
N CYS A 66 0.18 -25.60 -20.19
CA CYS A 66 1.15 -25.80 -21.27
C CYS A 66 1.93 -27.10 -21.08
N ASN A 67 2.34 -27.73 -22.17
CA ASN A 67 3.22 -28.89 -22.19
C ASN A 67 4.66 -28.50 -22.58
N SER A 68 4.81 -27.41 -23.34
CA SER A 68 6.09 -26.86 -23.75
C SER A 68 6.05 -25.33 -23.84
N ASP A 69 7.22 -24.69 -23.89
CA ASP A 69 7.32 -23.23 -24.07
C ASP A 69 6.67 -22.73 -25.37
N LYS A 70 6.50 -23.60 -26.37
CA LYS A 70 5.83 -23.27 -27.64
C LYS A 70 4.32 -23.08 -27.48
N ASP A 71 3.73 -23.67 -26.43
CA ASP A 71 2.31 -23.56 -26.13
C ASP A 71 1.98 -22.23 -25.42
N CYS A 72 3.02 -21.59 -24.86
CA CYS A 72 2.94 -20.23 -24.37
C CYS A 72 3.30 -19.27 -25.50
N ASP A 73 2.65 -18.10 -25.53
CA ASP A 73 2.90 -17.07 -26.55
C ASP A 73 4.28 -16.41 -26.33
N SER A 74 5.32 -17.16 -26.69
CA SER A 74 6.72 -16.82 -26.47
C SER A 74 7.20 -15.66 -27.35
N THR A 75 6.45 -15.31 -28.40
CA THR A 75 6.88 -14.30 -29.38
C THR A 75 6.40 -12.90 -29.00
N ILE A 76 5.19 -12.78 -28.42
CA ILE A 76 4.58 -11.49 -28.10
C ILE A 76 4.57 -11.22 -26.60
N THR A 77 4.42 -12.27 -25.77
CA THR A 77 4.12 -12.12 -24.34
C THR A 77 5.23 -12.60 -23.41
N PHE A 78 6.27 -13.25 -23.95
CA PHE A 78 7.44 -13.78 -23.22
C PHE A 78 7.09 -14.68 -22.03
N LEU A 79 5.97 -15.39 -22.15
CA LEU A 79 5.56 -16.42 -21.21
C LEU A 79 6.44 -17.66 -21.38
N ARG A 80 6.82 -18.29 -20.26
CA ARG A 80 7.50 -19.59 -20.24
C ARG A 80 6.62 -20.63 -19.58
N CYS A 81 6.70 -21.86 -20.07
CA CYS A 81 6.01 -22.99 -19.48
C CYS A 81 6.78 -23.47 -18.24
N ALA A 82 6.25 -23.17 -17.06
CA ALA A 82 6.78 -23.62 -15.79
C ALA A 82 5.67 -24.29 -14.99
N GLU A 83 5.93 -25.50 -14.50
CA GLU A 83 4.96 -26.29 -13.73
C GLU A 83 3.65 -26.53 -14.50
N SER A 84 3.77 -26.82 -15.80
CA SER A 84 2.65 -27.00 -16.73
C SER A 84 1.74 -25.76 -16.86
N LYS A 85 2.24 -24.56 -16.53
CA LYS A 85 1.52 -23.29 -16.66
C LYS A 85 2.36 -22.22 -17.32
N CYS A 86 1.74 -21.36 -18.11
CA CYS A 86 2.42 -20.22 -18.73
C CYS A 86 2.66 -19.11 -17.70
N GLN A 87 3.91 -18.92 -17.28
CA GLN A 87 4.27 -17.95 -16.25
C GLN A 87 5.30 -16.96 -16.77
N CYS A 88 5.31 -15.76 -16.18
CA CYS A 88 6.36 -14.79 -16.43
C CYS A 88 7.66 -15.20 -15.73
N PRO A 89 8.83 -14.83 -16.30
CA PRO A 89 10.11 -14.96 -15.61
C PRO A 89 10.07 -14.30 -14.21
N ILE A 90 10.86 -14.81 -13.26
CA ILE A 90 10.82 -14.47 -11.82
C ILE A 90 10.79 -12.96 -11.52
N ILE A 91 11.43 -12.15 -12.36
CA ILE A 91 11.55 -10.69 -12.15
C ILE A 91 10.40 -9.88 -12.81
N ASN A 92 9.56 -10.52 -13.61
CA ASN A 92 8.53 -9.88 -14.40
C ASN A 92 7.15 -10.04 -13.75
N LEU A 93 6.30 -9.05 -13.93
CA LEU A 93 4.88 -9.06 -13.57
C LEU A 93 4.07 -9.42 -14.81
N PHE A 94 3.00 -10.19 -14.65
CA PHE A 94 2.02 -10.36 -15.72
C PHE A 94 1.11 -9.14 -15.76
N ASP A 95 1.10 -8.44 -16.89
CA ASP A 95 0.20 -7.31 -17.15
C ASP A 95 -1.05 -7.86 -17.85
N GLU A 96 -2.18 -7.89 -17.14
CA GLU A 96 -3.45 -8.43 -17.64
C GLU A 96 -4.05 -7.56 -18.75
N GLU A 97 -3.81 -6.24 -18.73
CA GLU A 97 -4.36 -5.32 -19.72
C GLU A 97 -3.67 -5.49 -21.07
N LEU A 98 -2.36 -5.68 -21.04
CA LEU A 98 -1.53 -5.87 -22.24
C LEU A 98 -1.29 -7.35 -22.57
N ASN A 99 -1.84 -8.25 -21.77
CA ASN A 99 -1.69 -9.71 -21.85
C ASN A 99 -0.22 -10.15 -22.02
N ARG A 100 0.74 -9.53 -21.31
CA ARG A 100 2.18 -9.76 -21.51
C ARG A 100 3.01 -9.63 -20.24
N CYS A 101 4.19 -10.25 -20.23
CA CYS A 101 5.14 -10.08 -19.14
C CYS A 101 5.86 -8.73 -19.22
N SER A 102 5.74 -7.94 -18.15
CA SER A 102 6.32 -6.61 -18.04
C SER A 102 7.24 -6.48 -16.84
N VAL A 103 8.31 -5.71 -16.98
CA VAL A 103 9.30 -5.43 -15.95
C VAL A 103 8.77 -4.38 -14.99
N ARG A 104 8.86 -4.66 -13.68
CA ARG A 104 8.44 -3.75 -12.61
C ARG A 104 9.27 -2.47 -12.60
N VAL A 105 8.70 -1.41 -12.03
CA VAL A 105 9.43 -0.17 -11.75
C VAL A 105 10.68 -0.47 -10.92
N GLY A 106 11.81 0.16 -11.28
CA GLY A 106 13.12 -0.10 -10.67
C GLY A 106 13.86 -1.30 -11.25
N GLY A 107 13.20 -2.15 -12.03
CA GLY A 107 13.83 -3.26 -12.75
C GLY A 107 14.69 -2.79 -13.93
N VAL A 108 15.65 -3.62 -14.32
CA VAL A 108 16.54 -3.38 -15.45
C VAL A 108 15.79 -3.67 -16.75
N CYS A 109 15.89 -2.76 -17.71
CA CYS A 109 15.28 -2.87 -19.03
C CYS A 109 16.29 -2.55 -20.13
N GLU A 110 16.03 -2.97 -21.36
CA GLU A 110 16.84 -2.63 -22.53
C GLU A 110 16.18 -1.52 -23.35
N VAL A 111 16.91 -0.44 -23.57
CA VAL A 111 16.43 0.78 -24.23
C VAL A 111 16.23 0.49 -25.72
N GLY A 112 15.01 0.68 -26.21
CA GLY A 112 14.65 0.39 -27.60
C GLY A 112 14.36 -1.08 -27.88
N SER A 113 14.36 -1.93 -26.86
CA SER A 113 13.96 -3.33 -27.01
C SER A 113 12.47 -3.45 -27.35
N LYS A 114 12.17 -4.29 -28.35
CA LYS A 114 10.79 -4.70 -28.70
C LYS A 114 10.34 -5.92 -27.90
N THR A 115 11.21 -6.47 -27.07
CA THR A 115 10.98 -7.74 -26.37
C THR A 115 10.81 -7.53 -24.87
N GLN A 116 11.46 -6.51 -24.30
CA GLN A 116 11.36 -6.21 -22.88
C GLN A 116 10.57 -4.93 -22.63
N PHE A 117 9.38 -5.07 -22.06
CA PHE A 117 8.49 -3.94 -21.76
C PHE A 117 8.48 -3.64 -20.27
N CYS A 118 8.45 -2.36 -19.90
CA CYS A 118 8.10 -1.95 -18.55
C CYS A 118 6.59 -2.07 -18.32
N VAL A 119 6.17 -2.16 -17.05
CA VAL A 119 4.76 -2.14 -16.64
C VAL A 119 3.98 -0.96 -17.27
N ALA A 120 2.66 -1.09 -17.39
CA ALA A 120 1.80 -0.01 -17.86
C ALA A 120 2.16 1.33 -17.20
N HIS A 121 2.19 2.39 -18.03
CA HIS A 121 2.58 3.74 -17.63
C HIS A 121 4.02 3.92 -17.10
N ALA A 122 4.93 2.97 -17.36
CA ALA A 122 6.37 3.14 -17.18
C ALA A 122 7.12 3.18 -18.53
N ASP A 123 8.25 3.89 -18.56
CA ASP A 123 9.21 3.88 -19.66
C ASP A 123 10.59 3.42 -19.19
N CYS A 124 11.35 2.79 -20.10
CA CYS A 124 12.73 2.42 -19.86
C CYS A 124 13.63 3.65 -19.97
N GLN A 125 14.12 4.18 -18.85
CA GLN A 125 15.05 5.32 -18.85
C GLN A 125 16.50 4.82 -18.87
N GLN A 126 17.25 5.21 -19.90
CA GLN A 126 18.67 4.90 -20.04
C GLN A 126 19.47 5.47 -18.86
N LYS A 127 20.34 4.64 -18.26
CA LYS A 127 21.34 5.11 -17.29
C LYS A 127 22.72 5.06 -17.95
N GLY A 128 23.18 6.20 -18.47
CA GLY A 128 24.52 6.34 -19.06
C GLY A 128 24.59 5.96 -20.54
N LYS A 129 25.77 5.49 -21.00
CA LYS A 129 26.07 5.22 -22.42
C LYS A 129 25.76 3.78 -22.89
N GLY A 130 25.02 2.99 -22.10
CA GLY A 130 24.74 1.57 -22.41
C GLY A 130 23.34 1.33 -22.98
N ALA A 131 23.10 0.14 -23.55
CA ALA A 131 21.77 -0.29 -24.00
C ALA A 131 20.82 -0.60 -22.82
N HIS A 132 21.31 -0.59 -21.58
CA HIS A 132 20.51 -0.87 -20.40
C HIS A 132 19.99 0.41 -19.74
N GLY A 133 18.77 0.33 -19.24
CA GLY A 133 18.06 1.35 -18.50
C GLY A 133 17.34 0.78 -17.28
N VAL A 134 16.54 1.63 -16.66
CA VAL A 134 15.69 1.27 -15.52
C VAL A 134 14.27 1.71 -15.81
N CYS A 135 13.30 0.83 -15.56
CA CYS A 135 11.89 1.15 -15.69
C CYS A 135 11.48 2.21 -14.67
N LYS A 136 10.88 3.31 -15.13
CA LYS A 136 10.36 4.37 -14.29
C LYS A 136 8.98 4.83 -14.75
N CYS A 137 8.14 5.19 -13.79
CA CYS A 137 6.81 5.73 -14.10
C CYS A 137 6.89 7.01 -14.92
N LYS A 138 5.94 7.15 -15.85
CA LYS A 138 5.69 8.37 -16.60
C LYS A 138 5.25 9.49 -15.65
N THR A 139 5.36 10.74 -16.11
CA THR A 139 4.85 11.90 -15.38
C THR A 139 3.38 11.69 -15.02
N ARG A 140 2.99 12.02 -13.78
CA ARG A 140 1.65 11.83 -13.18
C ARG A 140 1.32 10.43 -12.69
N TYR A 141 2.29 9.52 -12.70
CA TYR A 141 2.15 8.21 -12.10
C TYR A 141 3.20 8.02 -11.00
N GLU A 142 2.83 7.29 -9.96
CA GLU A 142 3.72 6.90 -8.85
C GLU A 142 3.77 5.38 -8.76
N ASP A 143 4.91 4.85 -8.37
CA ASP A 143 5.06 3.43 -8.12
C ASP A 143 4.37 3.04 -6.81
N ASN A 144 3.66 1.92 -6.85
CA ASN A 144 3.12 1.29 -5.66
C ASN A 144 4.08 0.22 -5.12
N ILE A 145 3.72 -0.41 -4.00
CA ILE A 145 4.51 -1.50 -3.39
C ILE A 145 4.64 -2.76 -4.26
N ASN A 146 3.87 -2.87 -5.35
CA ASN A 146 3.99 -3.95 -6.33
C ASN A 146 4.99 -3.62 -7.44
N GLY A 147 5.57 -2.42 -7.44
CA GLY A 147 6.39 -1.93 -8.55
C GLY A 147 5.57 -1.68 -9.82
N VAL A 148 4.29 -1.30 -9.66
CA VAL A 148 3.37 -0.91 -10.75
C VAL A 148 3.09 0.59 -10.65
N CYS A 149 2.98 1.25 -11.80
CA CYS A 149 2.65 2.67 -11.87
C CYS A 149 1.14 2.86 -11.76
N VAL A 150 0.71 3.56 -10.72
CA VAL A 150 -0.69 3.99 -10.53
C VAL A 150 -0.77 5.49 -10.75
N SER A 151 -1.90 5.97 -11.26
CA SER A 151 -2.11 7.42 -11.42
C SER A 151 -1.90 8.09 -10.06
N SER A 152 -1.10 9.15 -10.01
CA SER A 152 -1.07 10.10 -8.89
C SER A 152 -2.39 10.88 -8.92
N GLY A 153 -3.51 10.19 -8.71
CA GLY A 153 -4.75 10.82 -8.30
C GLY A 153 -4.38 11.63 -7.07
N LYS A 154 -4.60 12.95 -7.15
CA LYS A 154 -4.30 13.94 -6.10
C LYS A 154 -4.25 13.20 -4.78
N LYS A 155 -3.05 12.95 -4.23
CA LYS A 155 -2.93 12.36 -2.90
C LYS A 155 -3.87 13.20 -2.08
N LEU A 156 -4.98 12.60 -1.64
CA LEU A 156 -5.82 13.24 -0.66
C LEU A 156 -4.88 13.27 0.53
N GLN A 157 -4.14 14.36 0.65
CA GLN A 157 -3.45 14.74 1.85
C GLN A 157 -4.58 14.93 2.84
N THR A 158 -5.09 13.84 3.37
CA THR A 158 -5.64 13.81 4.71
C THR A 158 -4.43 14.09 5.56
N SER A 159 -4.05 15.38 5.60
CA SER A 159 -2.94 15.85 6.37
C SER A 159 -3.25 15.40 7.78
N VAL A 160 -2.36 14.60 8.34
CA VAL A 160 -2.41 14.28 9.76
C VAL A 160 -2.44 15.58 10.58
N GLY A 161 -1.93 16.68 10.01
CA GLY A 161 -2.09 18.05 10.50
C GLY A 161 -3.55 18.54 10.68
N ALA A 162 -4.51 18.15 9.82
CA ALA A 162 -5.92 18.51 10.01
C ALA A 162 -6.55 17.76 11.21
N VAL A 163 -6.13 16.52 11.45
CA VAL A 163 -6.59 15.73 12.60
C VAL A 163 -5.97 16.26 13.90
N ILE A 164 -4.70 16.66 13.88
CA ILE A 164 -4.02 17.26 15.05
C ILE A 164 -4.56 18.66 15.34
N ALA A 165 -4.87 19.48 14.34
CA ALA A 165 -5.47 20.81 14.54
C ALA A 165 -6.88 20.73 15.14
N ALA A 166 -7.69 19.75 14.74
CA ALA A 166 -9.00 19.50 15.35
C ALA A 166 -8.87 19.06 16.82
N ALA A 167 -7.88 18.22 17.15
CA ALA A 167 -7.63 17.77 18.51
C ALA A 167 -7.10 18.89 19.44
N ALA A 168 -6.24 19.78 18.94
CA ALA A 168 -5.72 20.91 19.70
C ALA A 168 -6.80 21.94 20.05
N THR A 169 -7.77 22.15 19.15
CA THR A 169 -8.89 23.10 19.39
C THR A 169 -9.83 22.59 20.50
N LEU A 170 -10.06 21.28 20.58
CA LEU A 170 -10.88 20.68 21.65
C LEU A 170 -10.22 20.75 23.05
N LEU A 171 -8.89 20.76 23.12
CA LEU A 171 -8.18 20.86 24.40
C LEU A 171 -8.17 22.28 25.00
N ILE A 172 -8.30 23.31 24.16
CA ILE A 172 -8.34 24.71 24.62
C ILE A 172 -9.72 25.04 25.23
N SER A 173 -10.80 24.47 24.70
CA SER A 173 -12.15 24.66 25.24
C SER A 173 -12.35 24.02 26.63
N PHE A 174 -11.54 23.02 26.99
CA PHE A 174 -11.61 22.33 28.29
C PHE A 174 -10.87 23.04 29.43
N ARG A 175 -10.12 24.12 29.17
CA ARG A 175 -9.47 24.94 30.22
C ARG A 175 -10.30 26.14 30.68
N LEU A 176 -11.47 26.38 30.09
CA LEU A 176 -12.31 27.56 30.33
C LEU A 176 -13.65 27.25 31.01
N PHE A 177 -13.87 26.00 31.41
CA PHE A 177 -14.99 25.55 32.26
C PHE A 177 -14.42 24.73 33.42
#